data_AF-A0A3D1R7H4-F1
#
_entry.id   AF-A0A3D1R7H4-F1
#
_cell.length_a   1.000
_cell.length_b   1.000
_cell.length_c   1.000
_cell.angle_alpha   90.00
_cell.angle_beta   90.00
_cell.angle_gamma   90.00
#
_symmetry.space_group_name_H-M   'P 1'
#
loop_
_entity.id
_entity.type
_entity.pdbx_description
1 polymer ?
#
loop_
_entity_poly.entity_id
_entity_poly.type
_entity_poly.pdbx_seq_one_letter_code
_entity_poly.pdbx_strand_id
1 'polypeptide(L)'
;MAHPPGDSDPKDLAPPLPSEVGAPRAEPPVVARLVVEIRSDGSTTIARGAVEDLSAEVKVCMEAKGTTPAALAASLVRSLLTLPGWSGLNGLAPRFARRATRALLPGRRGKPR
;
A
#
# COMPACT_ATOMS: atom_id res chain seq x y z
N MET A 1 44.02 -18.96 -44.26
CA MET A 1 43.25 -20.07 -43.68
C MET A 1 42.00 -19.48 -43.06
N ALA A 2 40.83 -19.70 -43.66
CA ALA A 2 39.56 -19.12 -43.23
C ALA A 2 38.79 -20.14 -42.39
N HIS A 3 38.22 -19.69 -41.26
CA HIS A 3 37.32 -20.49 -40.42
C HIS A 3 35.98 -20.66 -41.16
N PRO A 4 35.42 -21.88 -41.32
CA PRO A 4 34.10 -22.02 -41.92
C PRO A 4 33.02 -21.43 -40.98
N PRO A 5 32.01 -20.73 -41.52
CA PRO A 5 30.90 -20.20 -40.75
C PRO A 5 29.79 -21.24 -40.60
N GLY A 6 29.18 -21.29 -39.41
CA GLY A 6 27.86 -21.87 -39.23
C GLY A 6 27.84 -23.35 -38.85
N ASP A 7 28.23 -23.64 -37.60
CA ASP A 7 27.79 -24.84 -36.90
C ASP A 7 27.19 -24.40 -35.56
N SER A 8 26.13 -23.58 -35.63
CA SER A 8 25.26 -23.35 -34.48
C SER A 8 24.32 -24.53 -34.40
N ASP A 9 24.63 -25.44 -33.48
CA ASP A 9 23.83 -26.60 -33.15
C ASP A 9 22.36 -26.19 -32.93
N PRO A 10 21.35 -26.87 -33.53
CA PRO A 10 19.93 -26.49 -33.42
C PRO A 10 19.38 -26.54 -31.98
N LYS A 11 20.15 -27.06 -31.01
CA LYS A 11 19.87 -26.98 -29.58
C LYS A 11 20.10 -25.59 -28.98
N ASP A 12 20.87 -24.71 -29.65
CA ASP A 12 21.21 -23.38 -29.14
C ASP A 12 20.14 -22.31 -29.46
N LEU A 13 19.14 -22.66 -30.27
CA LEU A 13 18.01 -21.79 -30.64
C LEU A 13 16.71 -22.09 -29.88
N ALA A 14 16.70 -23.12 -29.03
CA ALA A 14 15.52 -23.42 -28.23
C ALA A 14 15.46 -22.43 -27.05
N PRO A 15 14.38 -21.64 -26.89
CA PRO A 15 14.16 -20.92 -25.65
C PRO A 15 14.18 -21.94 -24.49
N PRO A 16 14.83 -21.63 -23.35
CA PRO A 16 14.90 -22.55 -22.25
C PRO A 16 13.49 -22.98 -21.85
N LEU A 17 13.29 -24.29 -21.68
CA LEU A 17 12.02 -24.84 -21.24
C LEU A 17 11.62 -24.16 -19.91
N PRO A 18 10.32 -23.93 -19.65
CA PRO A 18 9.82 -23.20 -18.48
C PRO A 18 10.31 -23.71 -17.12
N SER A 19 10.90 -24.91 -17.08
CA SER A 19 11.45 -25.56 -15.90
C SER A 19 12.71 -24.88 -15.31
N GLU A 20 13.37 -23.98 -16.06
CA GLU A 20 14.55 -23.21 -15.58
C GLU A 20 14.17 -21.85 -14.96
N VAL A 21 12.89 -21.45 -15.01
CA VAL A 21 12.40 -20.27 -14.28
C VAL A 21 12.11 -20.73 -12.86
N GLY A 22 13.06 -20.48 -11.95
CA GLY A 22 12.97 -20.86 -10.54
C GLY A 22 11.57 -20.66 -9.95
N ALA A 23 11.10 -21.68 -9.23
CA ALA A 23 9.76 -21.75 -8.67
C ALA A 23 9.30 -20.38 -8.10
N PRO A 24 8.07 -19.92 -8.42
CA PRO A 24 7.60 -18.62 -7.96
C PRO A 24 7.72 -18.57 -6.44
N ARG A 25 8.58 -17.68 -5.95
CA ARG A 25 8.76 -17.43 -4.53
C ARG A 25 7.39 -17.08 -3.96
N ALA A 26 6.98 -17.75 -2.89
CA ALA A 26 5.68 -17.52 -2.27
C ALA A 26 5.46 -16.01 -2.03
N GLU A 27 4.39 -15.46 -2.60
CA GLU A 27 4.03 -14.06 -2.42
C GLU A 27 3.68 -13.77 -0.95
N PRO A 28 3.95 -12.55 -0.44
CA PRO A 28 3.49 -12.14 0.88
C PRO A 28 1.96 -12.18 0.99
N PRO A 29 1.40 -12.38 2.19
CA PRO A 29 -0.05 -12.38 2.39
C PRO A 29 -0.66 -11.00 2.08
N VAL A 30 -1.90 -11.01 1.59
CA VAL A 30 -2.68 -9.78 1.39
C VAL A 30 -3.08 -9.23 2.76
N VAL A 31 -2.62 -8.02 3.09
CA VAL A 31 -2.91 -7.36 4.38
C VAL A 31 -3.93 -6.23 4.27
N ALA A 32 -4.19 -5.74 3.06
CA ALA A 32 -5.15 -4.68 2.81
C ALA A 32 -5.72 -4.72 1.39
N ARG A 33 -6.89 -4.12 1.19
CA ARG A 33 -7.55 -3.96 -0.11
C ARG A 33 -8.05 -2.52 -0.27
N LEU A 34 -7.85 -1.95 -1.45
CA LEU A 34 -8.37 -0.64 -1.83
C LEU A 34 -9.23 -0.82 -3.07
N VAL A 35 -10.49 -0.40 -3.01
CA VAL A 35 -11.39 -0.36 -4.17
C VAL A 35 -11.91 1.06 -4.31
N VAL A 36 -11.73 1.64 -5.50
CA VAL A 36 -12.21 3.00 -5.82
C VAL A 36 -12.91 3.01 -7.16
N GLU A 37 -14.05 3.68 -7.21
CA GLU A 37 -14.74 4.10 -8.41
C GLU A 37 -14.28 5.52 -8.77
N ILE A 38 -13.94 5.76 -10.03
CA ILE A 38 -13.56 7.08 -10.53
C ILE A 38 -14.62 7.54 -11.54
N ARG A 39 -15.21 8.71 -11.29
CA ARG A 39 -16.18 9.37 -12.18
C ARG A 39 -15.59 10.67 -12.67
N SER A 40 -15.63 10.90 -13.98
CA SER A 40 -15.13 12.12 -14.60
C SER A 40 -16.13 12.62 -15.63
N ASP A 41 -16.35 13.93 -15.67
CA ASP A 41 -17.12 14.63 -16.71
C ASP A 41 -16.21 15.47 -17.64
N GLY A 42 -14.89 15.32 -17.51
CA GLY A 42 -13.89 16.09 -18.28
C GLY A 42 -13.46 17.41 -17.62
N SER A 43 -14.24 17.94 -16.66
CA SER A 43 -13.89 19.14 -15.88
C SER A 43 -13.60 18.83 -14.42
N THR A 44 -14.30 17.83 -13.88
CA THR A 44 -14.23 17.40 -12.50
C THR A 44 -14.06 15.90 -12.46
N THR A 45 -13.15 15.44 -11.61
CA THR A 45 -12.97 14.02 -11.34
C THR A 45 -13.11 13.74 -9.86
N ILE A 46 -13.90 12.71 -9.55
CA ILE A 46 -14.18 12.27 -8.19
C ILE A 46 -13.84 10.78 -8.10
N ALA A 47 -13.08 10.41 -7.08
CA ALA A 47 -12.85 9.02 -6.71
C ALA A 47 -13.56 8.71 -5.38
N ARG A 48 -14.34 7.63 -5.34
CA ARG A 48 -15.07 7.17 -4.15
C ARG A 48 -14.83 5.69 -3.94
N GLY A 49 -14.59 5.29 -2.70
CA GLY A 49 -14.25 3.90 -2.44
C GLY A 49 -14.11 3.55 -0.98
N ALA A 50 -13.52 2.40 -0.74
CA ALA A 50 -13.21 1.92 0.59
C ALA A 50 -11.82 1.30 0.64
N VAL A 51 -11.21 1.43 1.81
CA VAL A 51 -10.01 0.71 2.20
C VAL A 51 -10.39 -0.29 3.28
N GLU A 52 -9.98 -1.53 3.11
CA GLU A 52 -10.10 -2.61 4.08
C GLU A 52 -8.70 -2.99 4.56
N ASP A 53 -8.43 -2.83 5.86
CA ASP A 53 -7.26 -3.40 6.54
C ASP A 53 -7.66 -4.76 7.10
N LEU A 54 -7.13 -5.83 6.49
CA LEU A 54 -7.43 -7.21 6.85
C LEU A 54 -6.71 -7.65 8.12
N SER A 55 -5.67 -6.92 8.55
CA SER A 55 -4.93 -7.23 9.79
C SER A 55 -5.62 -6.64 11.02
N ALA A 56 -6.33 -5.52 10.85
CA ALA A 56 -7.05 -4.83 11.91
C ALA A 56 -8.58 -5.02 11.85
N GLU A 57 -9.10 -5.70 10.81
CA GLU A 57 -10.53 -5.82 10.51
C GLU A 57 -11.25 -4.45 10.42
N VAL A 58 -10.56 -3.44 9.88
CA VAL A 58 -11.09 -2.08 9.75
C VAL A 58 -11.46 -1.78 8.31
N LYS A 59 -12.63 -1.20 8.09
CA LYS A 59 -13.07 -0.68 6.79
C LYS A 59 -13.32 0.83 6.89
N VAL A 60 -12.73 1.59 5.99
CA VAL A 60 -12.87 3.06 5.94
C VAL A 60 -13.32 3.51 4.57
N CYS A 61 -14.36 4.34 4.51
CA CYS A 61 -14.80 4.99 3.28
C CYS A 61 -13.87 6.16 2.94
N MET A 62 -13.58 6.34 1.65
CA MET A 62 -12.70 7.39 1.14
C MET A 62 -13.33 8.11 -0.04
N GLU A 63 -13.17 9.44 -0.07
CA GLU A 63 -13.51 10.29 -1.21
C GLU A 63 -12.32 11.20 -1.53
N ALA A 64 -11.97 11.31 -2.80
CA ALA A 64 -10.94 12.21 -3.30
C ALA A 64 -11.48 12.97 -4.53
N LYS A 65 -11.04 14.21 -4.71
CA LYS A 65 -11.45 15.07 -5.82
C LYS A 65 -10.25 15.72 -6.47
N GLY A 66 -10.34 15.94 -7.77
CA GLY A 66 -9.33 16.66 -8.53
C GLY A 66 -9.89 17.16 -9.86
N THR A 67 -9.41 18.31 -10.31
CA THR A 67 -9.69 18.83 -11.66
C THR A 67 -8.70 18.29 -12.70
N THR A 68 -7.63 17.62 -12.25
CA THR A 68 -6.64 16.94 -13.09
C THR A 68 -6.33 15.54 -12.53
N PRO A 69 -5.82 14.60 -13.34
CA PRO A 69 -5.43 13.27 -12.87
C PRO A 69 -4.36 13.32 -11.76
N ALA A 70 -3.39 14.23 -11.88
CA ALA A 70 -2.35 14.43 -10.87
C ALA A 70 -2.93 14.95 -9.55
N ALA A 71 -3.87 15.90 -9.60
CA ALA A 71 -4.53 16.41 -8.40
C ALA A 71 -5.37 15.32 -7.71
N LEU A 72 -6.06 14.47 -8.48
CA LEU A 72 -6.81 13.34 -7.93
C LEU A 72 -5.87 12.35 -7.23
N ALA A 73 -4.76 11.97 -7.87
CA ALA A 73 -3.76 11.07 -7.30
C ALA A 73 -3.19 11.63 -5.98
N ALA A 74 -2.83 12.92 -5.95
CA ALA A 74 -2.38 13.58 -4.73
C ALA A 74 -3.46 13.56 -3.63
N SER A 75 -4.73 13.81 -3.97
CA SER A 75 -5.84 13.75 -3.03
C SER A 75 -6.08 12.33 -2.49
N LEU A 76 -5.91 11.29 -3.32
CA LEU A 76 -6.00 9.89 -2.90
C LEU A 76 -4.87 9.52 -1.96
N VAL A 77 -3.62 9.83 -2.31
CA VAL A 77 -2.45 9.57 -1.45
C VAL A 77 -2.62 10.27 -0.10
N ARG A 78 -3.06 11.53 -0.11
CA ARG A 78 -3.35 12.27 1.13
C ARG A 78 -4.40 11.56 1.98
N SER A 79 -5.47 11.07 1.36
CA SER A 79 -6.55 10.37 2.08
C SER A 79 -6.06 9.06 2.70
N LEU A 80 -5.21 8.30 1.99
CA LEU A 80 -4.58 7.08 2.51
C LEU A 80 -3.66 7.37 3.71
N LEU A 81 -2.85 8.42 3.64
CA LEU A 81 -1.94 8.80 4.72
C LEU A 81 -2.68 9.28 5.99
N THR A 82 -3.94 9.68 5.87
CA THR A 82 -4.78 10.08 7.02
C THR A 82 -5.54 8.93 7.66
N LEU A 83 -5.48 7.71 7.11
CA LEU A 83 -6.22 6.57 7.64
C LEU A 83 -5.68 6.17 9.02
N PRO A 84 -6.56 6.03 10.03
CA PRO A 84 -6.14 5.58 11.36
C PRO A 84 -5.62 4.13 11.27
N GLY A 85 -4.35 3.93 11.66
CA GLY A 85 -3.68 2.62 11.57
C GLY A 85 -2.75 2.46 10.37
N TRP A 86 -2.93 3.27 9.31
CA TRP A 86 -2.04 3.38 8.15
C TRP A 86 -0.86 4.33 8.47
N SER A 87 -0.12 4.02 9.53
CA SER A 87 1.24 4.53 9.64
C SER A 87 2.11 3.60 8.83
N GLY A 88 2.61 4.07 7.68
CA GLY A 88 3.65 3.39 6.88
C GLY A 88 4.98 3.17 7.62
N LEU A 89 4.97 3.25 8.96
CA LEU A 89 6.04 2.98 9.90
C LEU A 89 5.67 1.87 10.90
N ASN A 90 4.56 1.13 10.72
CA ASN A 90 4.15 0.08 11.67
C ASN A 90 5.01 -1.21 11.64
N GLY A 91 6.14 -1.22 10.93
CA GLY A 91 7.26 -2.10 11.24
C GLY A 91 8.12 -1.62 12.43
N LEU A 92 7.96 -0.38 12.91
CA LEU A 92 8.86 0.28 13.86
C LEU A 92 8.18 1.17 14.92
N ALA A 93 6.85 1.34 14.92
CA ALA A 93 6.17 2.11 15.97
C ALA A 93 5.72 1.19 17.13
N PRO A 94 6.41 1.18 18.28
CA PRO A 94 6.02 0.35 19.41
C PRO A 94 4.67 0.79 19.99
N ARG A 95 3.81 -0.20 20.27
CA ARG A 95 2.51 -0.09 20.97
C ARG A 95 2.60 0.39 22.43
N PHE A 96 3.70 1.03 22.85
CA PHE A 96 3.91 1.52 24.22
C PHE A 96 3.59 3.01 24.39
N ALA A 97 3.42 3.78 23.31
CA ALA A 97 3.18 5.23 23.42
C ALA A 97 1.77 5.62 23.93
N ARG A 98 0.78 4.71 23.92
CA ARG A 98 -0.61 5.04 24.33
C ARG A 98 -0.92 4.83 25.82
N ARG A 99 0.03 4.36 26.65
CA ARG A 99 -0.19 4.22 28.11
C ARG A 99 0.48 5.29 28.97
N ALA A 100 1.37 6.12 28.43
CA ALA A 100 2.14 7.07 29.24
C ALA A 100 1.42 8.40 29.55
N THR A 101 0.43 8.81 28.76
CA THR A 101 -0.21 10.13 28.96
C THR A 101 -1.30 10.16 30.03
N ARG A 102 -1.71 9.01 30.59
CA ARG A 102 -2.68 8.99 31.70
C ARG A 102 -2.04 9.11 33.09
N ALA A 103 -0.71 9.04 33.20
CA ALA A 103 0.00 9.15 34.47
C ALA A 103 0.52 10.57 34.78
N LEU A 104 0.30 11.54 33.89
CA LEU A 104 0.85 12.90 34.00
C LEU A 104 -0.25 13.99 34.00
N LEU A 105 -1.41 13.72 34.62
CA LEU A 105 -2.29 14.81 35.09
C LEU A 105 -1.97 15.10 36.57
N PRO A 106 -1.11 16.09 36.88
CA PRO A 106 -1.05 16.65 38.20
C PRO A 106 -2.28 17.55 38.38
N GLY A 107 -3.12 17.27 39.36
CA GLY A 107 -4.11 18.26 39.82
C GLY A 107 -5.52 17.75 39.99
N ARG A 108 -5.73 16.91 41.02
CA ARG A 108 -6.99 16.98 41.78
C ARG A 108 -6.69 16.79 43.27
N ARG A 109 -6.09 17.82 43.87
CA ARG A 109 -6.12 18.02 45.33
C ARG A 109 -7.57 18.33 45.72
N GLY A 110 -8.24 17.39 46.37
CA GLY A 110 -9.48 17.68 47.09
C GLY A 110 -9.17 18.50 48.34
N LYS A 111 -9.85 19.64 48.51
CA LYS A 111 -9.84 20.43 49.75
C LYS A 111 -10.70 19.77 50.84
N PRO A 112 -10.46 20.09 52.12
CA PRO A 112 -10.85 19.32 53.30
C PRO A 112 -12.25 19.67 53.80
N ARG A 113 -12.75 18.83 54.70
CA ARG A 113 -13.74 19.19 55.71
C ARG A 113 -13.09 19.10 57.08
#